data_AF-A0A6C0BFG9-F1
#
_entry.id   AF-A0A6C0BFG9-F1
#
_cell.length_a   1.000
_cell.length_b   1.000
_cell.length_c   1.000
_cell.angle_alpha   90.00
_cell.angle_beta   90.00
_cell.angle_gamma   90.00
#
_symmetry.space_group_name_H-M   'P 1'
#
loop_
_entity.id
_entity.type
_entity.pdbx_description
1 polymer ?
#
loop_
_entity_poly.entity_id
_entity_poly.type
_entity_poly.pdbx_seq_one_letter_code
_entity_poly.pdbx_strand_id
1 'polypeptide(L)' 'MKFIRLTTMLIHPSSIKYVTIQPNHYTIHFQHHIVSGMMLAGSGIVSSGNDIIHISKEKNLTDFEAMSKWIEQV' A
#
# COMPACT_ATOMS: atom_id res chain seq x y z
N MET A 1 -1.76 -10.85 12.91
CA MET A 1 -2.30 -9.80 12.01
C MET A 1 -2.24 -10.32 10.58
N LYS A 2 -3.24 -10.02 9.74
CA LYS A 2 -3.27 -10.45 8.33
C LYS A 2 -2.56 -9.39 7.47
N PHE A 3 -1.79 -9.83 6.49
CA PHE A 3 -1.18 -8.93 5.49
C PHE A 3 -2.27 -8.29 4.63
N ILE A 4 -2.06 -7.04 4.20
CA ILE A 4 -2.87 -6.39 3.17
C ILE A 4 -2.32 -6.86 1.83
N ARG A 5 -3.18 -7.48 1.02
CA ARG A 5 -2.81 -7.94 -0.31
C ARG A 5 -3.28 -6.94 -1.36
N LEU A 6 -2.32 -6.28 -1.98
CA LEU A 6 -2.51 -5.56 -3.24
C LEU A 6 -2.19 -6.49 -4.41
N THR A 7 -2.46 -6.05 -5.63
CA THR A 7 -2.33 -6.83 -6.86
C THR A 7 -0.90 -7.35 -7.06
N THR A 8 0.11 -6.51 -6.79
CA THR A 8 1.53 -6.83 -7.01
C THR A 8 2.36 -6.89 -5.73
N MET A 9 1.74 -6.66 -4.56
CA MET A 9 2.47 -6.46 -3.30
C MET A 9 1.69 -6.95 -2.08
N LEU A 10 2.42 -7.45 -1.10
CA LEU A 10 1.92 -7.72 0.25
C LEU A 10 2.46 -6.66 1.20
N ILE A 11 1.58 -6.03 1.97
CA ILE A 11 1.92 -5.01 2.95
C ILE A 11 1.63 -5.55 4.34
N HIS A 12 2.60 -5.45 5.25
CA HIS A 12 2.37 -5.75 6.65
C HIS A 12 1.81 -4.49 7.35
N PRO A 13 0.64 -4.53 8.01
CA PRO A 13 0.04 -3.33 8.61
C PRO A 13 0.96 -2.59 9.59
N SER A 14 1.85 -3.30 10.31
CA SER A 14 2.77 -2.65 11.24
C SER A 14 3.87 -1.80 10.59
N SER A 15 4.11 -1.95 9.28
CA SER A 15 5.03 -1.07 8.57
C SER A 15 4.38 0.27 8.22
N ILE A 16 3.05 0.36 8.25
CA ILE A 16 2.30 1.58 7.94
C ILE A 16 2.40 2.54 9.11
N LYS A 17 2.81 3.79 8.82
CA LYS A 17 2.78 4.89 9.77
C LYS A 17 1.39 5.52 9.84
N TYR A 18 0.82 5.86 8.68
CA TYR A 18 -0.54 6.35 8.53
C TYR A 18 -1.02 6.21 7.08
N VAL A 19 -2.34 6.32 6.88
CA VAL A 19 -2.97 6.33 5.55
C VAL A 19 -3.76 7.62 5.40
N THR A 20 -3.53 8.33 4.30
CA THR A 20 -4.38 9.46 3.90
C THR A 20 -5.53 8.93 3.04
N ILE A 21 -6.75 9.19 3.47
CA ILE A 21 -7.98 8.76 2.80
C ILE A 21 -8.58 9.95 2.04
N GLN A 22 -8.77 9.79 0.74
CA GLN A 22 -9.47 10.73 -0.11
C GLN A 22 -10.54 9.97 -0.92
N PRO A 23 -11.61 10.64 -1.40
CA PRO A 23 -12.77 9.96 -2.02
C PRO A 23 -12.42 8.98 -3.14
N ASN A 24 -11.36 9.25 -3.91
CA ASN A 24 -10.93 8.43 -5.05
C ASN A 24 -9.45 8.00 -4.94
N HIS A 25 -8.81 8.23 -3.80
CA HIS A 25 -7.37 8.04 -3.67
C HIS A 25 -6.96 7.69 -2.24
N TYR A 26 -6.08 6.71 -2.11
CA TYR A 26 -5.40 6.39 -0.85
C TYR A 26 -3.90 6.63 -0.99
N THR A 27 -3.31 7.23 0.03
CA THR A 27 -1.86 7.36 0.14
C THR A 27 -1.39 6.66 1.40
N ILE A 28 -0.61 5.60 1.26
CA ILE A 28 -0.03 4.84 2.37
C ILE A 28 1.35 5.38 2.66
N HIS A 29 1.59 5.81 3.90
CA HIS A 29 2.89 6.28 4.35
C HIS A 29 3.51 5.23 5.26
N PHE A 30 4.69 4.72 4.91
CA PHE A 30 5.40 3.75 5.74
C PHE A 30 6.25 4.41 6.82
N GLN A 31 6.50 3.67 7.89
CA GLN A 31 7.53 4.01 8.87
C GLN A 31 8.89 3.97 8.17
N HIS A 32 9.79 4.90 8.52
CA HIS A 32 11.15 4.99 7.99
C HIS A 32 12.01 3.82 8.49
N HIS A 33 11.75 2.64 7.96
CA HIS A 33 12.53 1.44 8.17
C HIS A 33 12.56 0.71 6.83
N ILE A 34 13.72 0.19 6.45
CA ILE A 34 13.97 -0.52 5.18
C ILE A 34 12.83 -1.52 4.92
N VAL A 35 11.88 -1.17 4.06
CA VAL A 35 10.80 -2.08 3.68
C VAL A 35 11.33 -2.91 2.51
N SER A 36 11.91 -4.08 2.81
CA SER A 36 12.16 -5.10 1.78
C SER A 36 10.81 -5.71 1.35
N GLY A 37 10.17 -5.07 0.37
CA GLY A 37 9.02 -5.62 -0.35
C GLY A 37 9.47 -6.33 -1.61
N MET A 38 9.02 -7.57 -1.83
CA MET A 38 9.19 -8.26 -3.11
C MET A 38 7.97 -7.94 -3.99
N MET A 39 8.14 -7.02 -4.95
CA MET A 39 7.12 -6.79 -5.98
C MET A 39 7.11 -7.99 -6.94
N LEU A 40 5.96 -8.65 -7.05
CA LEU A 40 5.78 -9.76 -7.99
C LEU A 40 5.31 -9.18 -9.32
N ALA A 41 6.20 -9.26 -10.32
CA ALA A 41 6.10 -8.81 -11.72
C ALA A 41 6.51 -7.34 -12.01
N GLY A 42 7.69 -7.22 -12.64
CA GLY A 42 8.21 -5.97 -13.21
C GLY A 42 9.19 -5.27 -12.28
N SER A 43 10.46 -5.23 -12.67
CA SER A 43 11.56 -4.59 -11.94
C SER A 43 11.23 -3.14 -11.53
N GLY A 44 10.93 -2.93 -10.26
CA GLY A 44 10.94 -1.62 -9.63
C GLY A 44 11.93 -1.67 -8.47
N ILE A 45 13.01 -0.90 -8.54
CA ILE A 45 13.85 -0.62 -7.37
C ILE A 45 13.06 0.40 -6.53
N VAL A 46 12.56 -0.02 -5.36
CA VAL A 46 12.04 0.90 -4.36
C VAL A 46 13.24 1.51 -3.65
N SER A 47 13.64 2.70 -4.09
CA SER A 47 14.74 3.44 -3.47
C SER A 47 14.24 4.15 -2.21
N SER A 48 14.86 3.79 -1.09
CA SER A 48 14.75 4.41 0.24
C SER A 48 14.69 5.94 0.17
N GLY A 49 13.49 6.49 0.28
CA GLY A 49 13.24 7.92 0.31
C GLY A 49 11.77 8.21 0.52
N ASN A 50 11.28 7.98 1.75
CA ASN A 50 9.85 8.05 2.11
C ASN A 50 9.01 7.10 1.25
N ASP A 51 9.02 5.80 1.58
CA ASP A 51 8.18 4.83 0.87
C ASP A 51 6.70 5.22 1.04
N ILE A 52 6.11 5.71 -0.05
CA ILE A 52 4.72 6.12 -0.15
C ILE A 52 4.09 5.33 -1.29
N ILE A 53 2.94 4.72 -1.05
CA ILE A 53 2.14 4.09 -2.12
C ILE A 53 0.93 4.95 -2.40
N HIS A 54 0.69 5.19 -3.69
CA HIS A 54 -0.49 5.87 -4.19
C HIS A 54 -1.43 4.87 -4.86
N ILE A 55 -2.65 4.76 -4.34
CA ILE A 55 -3.70 3.89 -4.87
C ILE A 55 -4.86 4.77 -5.34
N SER A 56 -5.02 4.90 -6.65
CA SER A 56 -6.13 5.63 -7.26
C SER A 56 -7.23 4.68 -7.70
N LYS A 57 -8.49 5.03 -7.42
CA LYS A 57 -9.67 4.29 -7.87
C LYS A 57 -9.74 4.15 -9.39
N GLU A 58 -9.27 5.16 -10.13
CA GLU A 58 -9.32 5.20 -11.59
C GLU A 58 -8.29 4.28 -12.25
N LYS A 59 -7.10 4.15 -11.64
CA LYS A 59 -5.97 3.39 -12.20
C LYS A 59 -5.89 1.98 -11.64
N ASN A 60 -6.20 1.81 -10.36
CA ASN A 60 -5.97 0.58 -9.59
C ASN A 60 -7.22 0.23 -8.79
N LEU A 61 -8.36 0.01 -9.46
CA LEU A 61 -9.65 -0.27 -8.80
C LEU A 61 -9.57 -1.47 -7.85
N THR A 62 -8.91 -2.55 -8.26
CA THR A 62 -8.74 -3.76 -7.43
C THR A 62 -8.01 -3.46 -6.12
N ASP A 63 -6.92 -2.70 -6.18
CA ASP A 63 -6.14 -2.32 -5.00
C ASP A 63 -6.91 -1.32 -4.14
N PHE A 64 -7.68 -0.43 -4.76
CA PHE A 64 -8.54 0.51 -4.07
C PHE A 64 -9.61 -0.23 -3.26
N GLU A 65 -10.31 -1.19 -3.87
CA GLU A 65 -11.30 -2.01 -3.17
C GLU A 65 -10.69 -2.88 -2.07
N ALA A 66 -9.51 -3.46 -2.30
CA ALA A 66 -8.78 -4.21 -1.28
C ALA A 66 -8.42 -3.32 -0.08
N MET A 67 -8.00 -2.09 -0.35
CA MET A 67 -7.68 -1.11 0.69
C MET A 67 -8.94 -0.65 1.44
N SER A 68 -10.03 -0.36 0.74
CA SER A 68 -11.32 0.00 1.35
C SER A 68 -11.82 -1.11 2.29
N LYS A 69 -11.82 -2.37 1.82
CA LYS A 69 -12.20 -3.53 2.64
C LYS A 69 -11.32 -3.71 3.87
N TRP A 70 -10.02 -3.44 3.74
CA TRP A 70 -9.11 -3.51 4.88
C TRP A 70 -9.39 -2.40 5.90
N ILE A 71 -9.61 -1.16 5.46
CA ILE A 71 -9.94 -0.02 6.34
C ILE A 71 -11.24 -0.29 7.11
N GLU A 72 -12.26 -0.88 6.48
CA GLU A 72 -13.53 -1.24 7.13
C GLU A 72 -13.40 -2.35 8.19
N GLN A 73 -12.30 -3.11 8.19
CA GLN A 73 -12.05 -4.22 9.13
C GLN A 73 -11.17 -3.83 10.31
N VAL A 74 -10.60 -2.62 10.32
CA VAL A 74 -9.79 -2.07 11.43
C VAL A 74 -10.69 -1.30 12.38
#